data_AF-A0A6L7IDF4-F1
#
_entry.id   AF-A0A6L7IDF4-F1
#
_cell.length_a   1.000
_cell.length_b   1.000
_cell.length_c   1.000
_cell.angle_alpha   90.00
_cell.angle_beta   90.00
_cell.angle_gamma   90.00
#
_symmetry.space_group_name_H-M   'P 1'
#
loop_
_entity.id
_entity.type
_entity.pdbx_description
1 polymer ?
#
loop_
_entity_poly.entity_id
_entity_poly.type
_entity_poly.pdbx_seq_one_letter_code
_entity_poly.pdbx_strand_id
1 'polypeptide(L)' 'MKPFLKDAAKLELAILKYMDEKMNLKGLTLYKMNDDGTNTEIKLNTDKTDTVKNNCPN' A
#
# COMPACT_ATOMS: atom_id res chain seq x y z
N MET A 1 2.96 -0.75 -21.64
CA MET A 1 2.88 -0.61 -20.16
C MET A 1 3.21 -1.96 -19.54
N LYS A 2 4.20 -2.05 -18.63
CA LYS A 2 4.76 -3.33 -18.16
C LYS A 2 3.73 -4.12 -17.33
N PRO A 3 3.55 -5.44 -17.57
CA PRO A 3 2.48 -6.26 -16.97
C PRO A 3 2.51 -6.33 -15.44
N PHE A 4 3.66 -6.04 -14.81
CA PHE A 4 3.82 -5.98 -13.35
C PHE A 4 2.93 -4.94 -12.66
N LEU A 5 2.43 -3.94 -13.37
CA LEU A 5 1.55 -2.90 -12.78
C LEU A 5 0.11 -3.39 -12.53
N LYS A 6 -0.34 -4.48 -13.17
CA LYS A 6 -1.67 -5.04 -12.94
C LYS A 6 -1.80 -5.72 -11.56
N ASP A 7 -0.68 -6.16 -10.99
CA ASP A 7 -0.64 -6.84 -9.68
C ASP A 7 -0.03 -5.98 -8.57
N ALA A 8 0.28 -4.71 -8.84
CA ALA A 8 0.83 -3.80 -7.82
C ALA A 8 -0.09 -3.68 -6.60
N ALA A 9 -1.41 -3.56 -6.79
CA ALA A 9 -2.37 -3.51 -5.70
C ALA A 9 -2.43 -4.82 -4.89
N LYS A 10 -2.29 -5.97 -5.56
CA LYS A 10 -2.23 -7.27 -4.85
C LYS A 10 -0.93 -7.41 -4.06
N LEU A 11 0.18 -6.90 -4.59
CA LEU A 11 1.46 -6.91 -3.92
C LEU A 11 1.47 -5.97 -2.70
N GLU A 12 0.93 -4.76 -2.84
CA GLU A 12 0.73 -3.80 -1.75
C GLU A 12 -0.05 -4.44 -0.60
N LEU A 13 -1.19 -5.08 -0.91
CA LEU A 13 -1.99 -5.82 0.08
C LEU A 13 -1.22 -6.99 0.69
N ALA A 14 -0.54 -7.81 -0.12
CA ALA A 14 0.18 -9.00 0.35
C ALA A 14 1.31 -8.64 1.32
N ILE A 15 2.10 -7.61 1.02
CA ILE A 15 3.17 -7.13 1.89
C ILE A 15 2.61 -6.61 3.20
N LEU A 16 1.59 -5.74 3.14
CA LEU A 16 0.97 -5.17 4.34
C LEU A 16 0.37 -6.25 5.25
N LYS A 17 -0.34 -7.22 4.68
CA LYS A 17 -0.87 -8.37 5.45
C LYS A 17 0.24 -9.24 6.03
N TYR A 18 1.28 -9.53 5.26
CA TYR A 18 2.40 -10.32 5.74
C TYR A 18 3.07 -9.65 6.94
N MET A 19 3.32 -8.35 6.89
CA MET A 19 3.93 -7.63 7.99
C MET A 19 3.01 -7.53 9.22
N ASP A 20 1.70 -7.32 9.02
CA ASP A 20 0.72 -7.31 10.12
C ASP A 20 0.59 -8.68 10.80
N GLU A 21 0.46 -9.75 10.02
CA GLU A 21 0.10 -11.10 10.52
C GLU A 21 1.33 -11.93 10.92
N LYS A 22 2.42 -11.84 10.16
CA LYS A 22 3.60 -12.71 10.34
C LYS A 22 4.73 -12.03 11.10
N MET A 23 4.84 -10.71 10.99
CA MET A 23 5.88 -9.94 11.69
C MET A 23 5.34 -9.18 12.91
N ASN A 24 4.02 -9.18 13.12
CA ASN A 24 3.33 -8.44 14.18
C ASN A 24 3.65 -6.92 14.18
N LEU A 25 3.90 -6.35 13.00
CA LEU A 25 4.14 -4.92 12.83
C LEU A 25 2.82 -4.21 12.57
N LYS A 26 2.41 -3.33 13.49
CA LYS A 26 1.13 -2.61 13.43
C LYS A 26 1.35 -1.16 13.01
N GLY A 27 0.33 -0.55 12.41
CA GLY A 27 0.38 0.87 12.01
C GLY A 27 1.26 1.15 10.78
N LEU A 28 1.47 0.15 9.93
CA LEU A 28 2.29 0.29 8.73
C LEU A 28 1.60 1.12 7.65
N THR A 29 2.39 1.94 6.98
CA THR A 29 1.99 2.74 5.82
C THR A 29 3.03 2.57 4.73
N LEU A 30 2.61 2.17 3.53
CA LEU A 30 3.46 2.23 2.35
C LEU A 30 3.32 3.63 1.73
N TYR A 31 4.45 4.19 1.31
CA TYR A 31 4.49 5.42 0.54
C TYR A 31 4.93 5.11 -0.88
N LYS A 32 4.12 5.51 -1.85
CA LYS A 32 4.44 5.43 -3.27
C LYS A 32 4.63 6.84 -3.81
N MET A 33 5.81 7.13 -4.34
CA MET A 33 6.08 8.38 -5.04
C MET A 33 5.36 8.38 -6.39
N ASN A 34 4.63 9.45 -6.67
CA ASN A 34 3.92 9.67 -7.93
C ASN A 34 4.81 10.44 -8.91
N ASP A 35 4.48 10.37 -10.21
CA ASP A 35 5.25 11.05 -11.27
C ASP A 35 5.18 12.58 -11.18
N ASP A 36 4.16 13.11 -10.49
CA ASP A 36 3.93 14.54 -10.27
C ASP A 36 4.66 15.10 -9.04
N GLY A 37 5.49 14.28 -8.38
CA GLY A 37 6.24 14.67 -7.19
C GLY A 37 5.43 14.66 -5.89
N THR A 38 4.16 14.24 -5.93
CA THR A 38 3.37 13.95 -4.72
C THR A 38 3.58 12.50 -4.24
N ASN A 39 3.03 12.16 -3.08
CA ASN A 39 3.08 10.79 -2.55
C ASN A 39 1.69 10.23 -2.34
N THR A 40 1.50 8.94 -2.63
CA THR A 40 0.32 8.19 -2.22
C THR A 40 0.64 7.36 -0.97
N GLU A 41 -0.11 7.59 0.10
CA GLU A 41 -0.13 6.72 1.26
C GLU A 41 -1.04 5.52 1.01
N ILE A 42 -0.58 4.32 1.38
CA ILE A 42 -1.31 3.07 1.22
C ILE A 42 -1.27 2.31 2.53
N LYS A 43 -2.43 1.97 3.09
CA LYS A 43 -2.59 1.31 4.40
C LYS A 43 -3.62 0.19 4.30
N LEU A 44 -3.60 -0.76 5.24
CA LEU A 44 -4.72 -1.70 5.39
C LEU A 44 -5.98 -0.93 5.81
N ASN A 45 -7.13 -1.34 5.27
CA ASN A 45 -8.41 -0.91 5.80
C ASN A 45 -8.68 -1.54 7.19
N THR A 46 -9.77 -1.14 7.85
CA THR A 46 -10.08 -1.56 9.22
C THR A 46 -10.24 -3.08 9.37
N ASP A 47 -10.83 -3.75 8.38
CA ASP A 47 -11.01 -5.21 8.38
C ASP A 47 -9.81 -5.99 7.82
N LYS A 48 -8.77 -5.28 7.33
CA LYS A 48 -7.53 -5.83 6.77
C LYS A 48 -7.74 -6.77 5.57
N THR A 49 -8.86 -6.64 4.88
CA THR A 49 -9.15 -7.40 3.65
C THR A 49 -8.69 -6.67 2.40
N ASP A 50 -8.50 -5.36 2.48
CA ASP A 50 -8.09 -4.52 1.35
C ASP A 50 -7.18 -3.36 1.81
N THR A 51 -6.73 -2.55 0.85
CA THR A 51 -5.94 -1.34 1.06
C THR A 51 -6.76 -0.07 0.84
N VAL A 52 -6.51 0.94 1.67
CA VAL A 52 -6.98 2.32 1.46
C VAL A 52 -5.82 3.15 0.94
N LYS A 53 -6.10 4.01 -0.04
CA LYS A 53 -5.10 4.91 -0.66
C LYS A 53 -5.50 6.36 -0.43
N ASN A 54 -4.56 7.17 0.01
CA ASN A 54 -4.74 8.60 0.18
C ASN A 54 -3.64 9.33 -0.59
N ASN A 55 -4.03 10.19 -1.53
CA ASN A 55 -3.05 11.03 -2.24
C ASN A 55 -2.70 12.22 -1.34
N CYS A 56 -1.43 12.34 -0.98
CA CYS A 56 -0.94 13.38 -0.08
C CYS A 56 -0.40 14.54 -0.93
N PRO A 57 -1.05 15.71 -0.92
CA PRO A 57 -0.56 16.88 -1.62
C PRO A 57 0.75 17.40 -1.00
N ASN A 58 1.60 18.02 -1.83
CA ASN A 58 2.78 18.75 -1.37
C ASN A 58 2.40 20.05 -0.67
#